data_AF-L8X965-F1
#
_entry.id   AF-L8X965-F1
#
_cell.length_a   1.000
_cell.length_b   1.000
_cell.length_c   1.000
_cell.angle_alpha   90.00
_cell.angle_beta   90.00
_cell.angle_gamma   90.00
#
_symmetry.space_group_name_H-M   'P 1'
#
loop_
_entity.id
_entity.type
_entity.pdbx_description
1 polymer ?
#
loop_
_entity_poly.entity_id
_entity_poly.type
_entity_poly.pdbx_seq_one_letter_code
_entity_poly.pdbx_strand_id
1 'polypeptide(L)'
;MNIVSLARLQGTHTSEMRFLKPGFFLGIPLVSRTAAMPGNRTALMLVDIQYDFLPPNGSLAVANGADILPTVYDLLDHTHFDAYFASQDYHPVGHVSFASAHPGTKPYTSIQVPKLYSSETVEQMLWPDHCVQGTRVGRLECSSLNFVLIDLVTGV
;
A
#
# COMPACT_ATOMS: atom_id res chain seq x y z
N MET A 1 -2.92 16.49 2.74
CA MET A 1 -2.31 15.66 1.68
C MET A 1 -3.30 14.55 1.40
N ASN A 2 -4.04 14.62 0.29
CA ASN A 2 -5.03 13.61 -0.10
C ASN A 2 -4.49 12.91 -1.34
N ILE A 3 -3.92 11.73 -1.17
CA ILE A 3 -3.53 10.86 -2.29
C ILE A 3 -4.67 9.86 -2.49
N VAL A 4 -5.29 9.94 -3.66
CA VAL A 4 -6.32 8.99 -4.11
C VAL A 4 -5.60 7.91 -4.89
N SER A 5 -5.36 6.75 -4.29
CA SER A 5 -4.86 5.56 -5.01
C SER A 5 -5.99 4.56 -5.22
N LEU A 6 -6.19 4.17 -6.48
CA LEU A 6 -7.24 3.25 -6.92
C LEU A 6 -6.67 1.83 -6.90
N ALA A 7 -6.79 1.12 -5.78
CA ALA A 7 -6.34 -0.26 -5.67
C ALA A 7 -7.33 -1.23 -6.38
N ARG A 8 -6.85 -1.97 -7.38
CA ARG A 8 -7.60 -3.07 -8.03
C ARG A 8 -7.23 -4.39 -7.34
N LEU A 9 -8.13 -4.92 -6.51
CA LEU A 9 -8.01 -6.27 -5.95
C LEU A 9 -8.18 -7.32 -7.07
N GLN A 10 -7.22 -8.23 -7.23
CA GLN A 10 -7.36 -9.40 -8.08
C GLN A 10 -7.59 -10.67 -7.24
N GLY A 11 -8.79 -11.26 -7.40
CA GLY A 11 -9.01 -12.71 -7.47
C GLY A 11 -9.05 -13.51 -6.16
N THR A 12 -10.25 -13.87 -5.71
CA THR A 12 -10.51 -14.98 -4.78
C THR A 12 -10.43 -16.32 -5.52
N HIS A 13 -9.72 -17.31 -4.96
CA HIS A 13 -9.78 -18.70 -5.45
C HIS A 13 -10.02 -19.64 -4.27
N THR A 14 -11.27 -20.11 -4.11
CA THR A 14 -11.61 -21.23 -3.24
C THR A 14 -11.78 -22.47 -4.10
N SER A 15 -10.88 -23.44 -3.95
CA SER A 15 -10.96 -24.73 -4.63
C SER A 15 -11.77 -25.72 -3.77
N GLU A 16 -12.99 -26.02 -4.20
CA GLU A 16 -13.85 -27.08 -3.66
C GLU A 16 -13.30 -28.46 -4.08
N MET A 17 -13.05 -29.36 -3.11
CA MET A 17 -12.69 -30.75 -3.37
C MET A 17 -13.91 -31.65 -3.14
N ARG A 18 -14.42 -32.27 -4.22
CA ARG A 18 -15.48 -33.29 -4.17
C ARG A 18 -14.88 -34.67 -3.90
N PHE A 19 -15.45 -35.42 -2.95
CA PHE A 19 -15.35 -36.88 -2.91
C PHE A 19 -16.71 -37.50 -2.53
N LEU A 20 -17.01 -38.65 -3.16
CA LEU A 20 -18.30 -39.36 -3.16
C LEU A 20 -18.63 -40.10 -1.84
N LYS A 21 -19.94 -40.17 -1.53
CA LYS A 21 -20.64 -41.01 -0.52
C LYS A 21 -20.45 -42.52 -0.80
N PRO A 22 -20.54 -43.44 0.21
CA PRO A 22 -21.84 -43.86 0.78
C PRO A 22 -21.84 -44.27 2.28
N GLY A 23 -23.01 -44.24 2.91
CA GLY A 23 -23.26 -44.96 4.17
C GLY A 23 -24.11 -44.21 5.19
N PHE A 24 -25.25 -44.80 5.54
CA PHE A 24 -26.31 -44.30 6.42
C PHE A 24 -25.94 -44.51 7.89
N PHE A 25 -25.99 -43.48 8.75
CA PHE A 25 -26.12 -43.66 10.20
C PHE A 25 -26.94 -42.54 10.86
N LEU A 26 -27.84 -43.00 11.73
CA LEU A 26 -28.81 -42.30 12.56
C LEU A 26 -28.10 -41.50 13.67
N GLY A 27 -28.52 -40.24 13.92
CA GLY A 27 -28.13 -39.49 15.11
C GLY A 27 -27.64 -38.06 14.81
N ILE A 28 -28.56 -37.11 14.80
CA ILE A 28 -28.25 -35.68 14.69
C ILE A 28 -28.00 -35.13 16.10
N PRO A 29 -26.81 -34.66 16.48
CA PRO A 29 -26.72 -33.43 17.23
C PRO A 29 -26.77 -32.30 16.20
N LEU A 30 -27.77 -31.41 16.35
CA LEU A 30 -27.77 -30.13 15.67
C LEU A 30 -26.55 -29.38 16.19
N VAL A 31 -25.40 -29.55 15.52
CA VAL A 31 -24.31 -28.59 15.68
C VAL A 31 -24.87 -27.32 15.07
N SER A 32 -25.34 -26.44 15.96
CA SER A 32 -25.60 -25.05 15.63
C SER A 32 -24.32 -24.55 14.98
N ARG A 33 -24.30 -24.51 13.64
CA ARG A 33 -23.45 -23.57 12.95
C ARG A 33 -24.00 -22.24 13.42
N THR A 34 -23.37 -21.68 14.45
CA THR A 34 -23.45 -20.26 14.70
C THR A 34 -23.05 -19.65 13.36
N ALA A 35 -24.03 -19.23 12.57
CA ALA A 35 -23.78 -18.35 11.46
C ALA A 35 -22.99 -17.21 12.10
N ALA A 36 -21.71 -17.09 11.74
CA ALA A 36 -20.92 -15.96 12.17
C ALA A 36 -21.74 -14.74 11.79
N MET A 37 -22.29 -14.06 12.81
CA MET A 37 -22.94 -12.78 12.64
C MET A 37 -21.96 -11.94 11.82
N PRO A 38 -22.39 -11.22 10.77
CA PRO A 38 -21.49 -10.39 9.99
C PRO A 38 -20.96 -9.29 10.92
N GLY A 39 -19.89 -9.61 11.65
CA GLY A 39 -19.10 -8.68 12.41
C GLY A 39 -18.51 -7.69 11.42
N ASN A 40 -18.41 -6.44 11.85
CA ASN A 40 -17.81 -5.41 11.04
C ASN A 40 -16.34 -5.81 10.80
N ARG A 41 -16.01 -6.20 9.57
CA ARG A 41 -14.63 -6.58 9.23
C ARG A 41 -13.76 -5.33 9.19
N THR A 42 -12.61 -5.36 9.82
CA THR A 42 -11.67 -4.25 9.89
C THR A 42 -10.36 -4.58 9.22
N ALA A 43 -9.69 -3.57 8.67
CA ALA A 43 -8.36 -3.71 8.10
C ALA A 43 -7.48 -2.53 8.52
N LEU A 44 -6.19 -2.79 8.70
CA LEU A 44 -5.16 -1.76 8.88
C LEU A 44 -4.43 -1.56 7.54
N MET A 45 -4.35 -0.32 7.06
CA MET A 45 -3.59 0.08 5.88
C MET A 45 -2.50 1.05 6.29
N LEU A 46 -1.25 0.64 6.15
CA LEU A 46 -0.08 1.50 6.37
C LEU A 46 0.31 2.15 5.04
N VAL A 47 0.16 3.47 4.94
CA VAL A 47 0.45 4.18 3.69
C VAL A 47 1.85 4.75 3.73
N ASP A 48 2.70 4.28 2.81
CA ASP A 48 3.99 4.88 2.45
C ASP A 48 4.90 5.15 3.66
N ILE A 49 4.95 4.21 4.62
CA ILE A 49 5.90 4.28 5.74
C ILE A 49 7.26 3.79 5.26
N GLN A 50 7.90 4.58 4.39
CA GLN A 50 9.18 4.30 3.74
C GLN A 50 10.28 5.22 4.26
N TYR A 51 11.53 4.76 4.24
CA TYR A 51 12.65 5.54 4.76
C TYR A 51 12.81 6.90 4.06
N ASP A 52 12.47 7.03 2.78
CA ASP A 52 12.54 8.30 2.07
C ASP A 52 11.59 9.38 2.59
N PHE A 53 10.51 8.98 3.26
CA PHE A 53 9.57 9.90 3.91
C PHE A 53 9.89 10.12 5.39
N LEU A 54 10.86 9.40 5.95
CA LEU A 54 11.19 9.46 7.37
C LEU A 54 12.48 10.26 7.62
N PRO A 55 12.48 11.15 8.63
CA PRO A 55 13.69 11.83 9.05
C PRO A 55 14.68 10.86 9.73
N PRO A 56 15.97 11.23 9.83
CA PRO A 56 16.56 12.46 9.31
C PRO A 56 17.10 12.33 7.88
N ASN A 57 17.11 11.12 7.32
CA ASN A 57 17.89 10.80 6.12
C ASN A 57 17.06 10.60 4.85
N GLY A 58 15.73 10.61 4.94
CA GLY A 58 14.86 10.45 3.77
C GLY A 58 15.00 11.61 2.79
N SER A 59 15.04 11.31 1.48
CA SER A 59 15.19 12.33 0.44
C SER A 59 13.98 13.28 0.35
N LEU A 60 12.81 12.82 0.79
CA LEU A 60 11.58 13.58 0.91
C LEU A 60 11.03 13.47 2.35
N ALA A 61 11.92 13.56 3.34
CA ALA A 61 11.56 13.38 4.73
C ALA A 61 10.48 14.37 5.18
N VAL A 62 9.40 13.83 5.73
CA VAL A 62 8.32 14.62 6.34
C VAL A 62 8.76 15.04 7.74
N ALA A 63 8.61 16.32 8.06
CA ALA A 63 8.88 16.82 9.40
C ALA A 63 8.07 16.03 10.42
N ASN A 64 8.73 15.50 11.45
CA ASN A 64 8.15 14.66 12.50
C ASN A 64 7.51 13.36 11.98
N GLY A 65 7.84 12.93 10.74
CA GLY A 65 7.26 11.73 10.14
C GLY A 65 7.56 10.44 10.90
N ALA A 66 8.64 10.39 11.67
CA ALA A 66 8.96 9.24 12.52
C ALA A 66 8.14 9.17 13.82
N ASP A 67 7.45 10.24 14.20
CA ASP A 67 6.73 10.31 15.48
C ASP A 67 5.48 9.40 15.49
N ILE A 68 5.00 8.96 14.32
CA ILE A 68 3.89 8.02 14.22
C ILE A 68 4.29 6.56 14.48
N LEU A 69 5.58 6.23 14.38
CA LEU A 69 6.06 4.84 14.44
C LEU A 69 5.67 4.12 15.75
N PRO A 70 5.78 4.74 16.95
CA PRO A 70 5.33 4.10 18.18
C PRO A 70 3.85 3.71 18.15
N THR A 71 2.97 4.56 17.61
CA THR A 71 1.54 4.26 17.46
C THR A 71 1.31 3.17 16.42
N VAL A 72 2.06 3.17 15.33
CA VAL A 72 1.99 2.12 14.31
C VAL A 72 2.35 0.77 14.92
N TYR A 73 3.44 0.69 15.69
CA TYR A 73 3.84 -0.54 16.39
C TYR A 73 2.79 -0.98 17.43
N ASP A 74 2.23 -0.04 18.21
CA ASP A 74 1.16 -0.33 19.16
C ASP A 74 -0.08 -0.93 18.48
N LEU A 75 -0.49 -0.37 17.34
CA LEU A 75 -1.60 -0.92 16.54
C LEU A 75 -1.29 -2.31 15.99
N LEU A 76 -0.06 -2.56 15.55
CA LEU A 76 0.37 -3.84 15.01
C LEU A 76 0.45 -4.93 16.10
N ASP A 77 0.91 -4.57 17.30
CA ASP A 77 1.17 -5.51 18.40
C ASP A 77 -0.06 -5.76 19.28
N HIS A 78 -0.95 -4.77 19.39
CA HIS A 78 -2.01 -4.77 20.41
C HIS A 78 -3.43 -4.64 19.87
N THR A 79 -3.60 -4.40 18.57
CA THR A 79 -4.94 -4.31 17.95
C THR A 79 -5.13 -5.38 16.88
N HIS A 80 -6.23 -6.12 16.97
CA HIS A 80 -6.60 -7.12 15.98
C HIS A 80 -7.39 -6.48 14.82
N PHE A 81 -6.91 -6.71 13.60
CA PHE A 81 -7.62 -6.43 12.36
C PHE A 81 -7.80 -7.72 11.55
N ASP A 82 -8.88 -7.82 10.77
CA ASP A 82 -9.10 -8.98 9.89
C ASP A 82 -8.11 -9.02 8.71
N ALA A 83 -7.48 -7.89 8.39
CA ALA A 83 -6.46 -7.79 7.34
C ALA A 83 -5.45 -6.66 7.62
N TYR A 84 -4.23 -6.84 7.14
CA TYR A 84 -3.14 -5.87 7.21
C TYR A 84 -2.57 -5.64 5.81
N PHE A 85 -2.53 -4.39 5.40
CA PHE A 85 -2.03 -3.93 4.11
C PHE A 85 -0.98 -2.85 4.32
N ALA A 86 -0.06 -2.74 3.38
CA ALA A 86 0.87 -1.61 3.32
C ALA A 86 1.02 -1.14 1.88
N SER A 87 1.15 0.17 1.67
CA SER A 87 1.59 0.71 0.38
C SER A 87 3.02 1.14 0.36
N GLN A 88 3.59 1.02 -0.85
CA GLN A 88 4.93 1.44 -1.15
C GLN A 88 4.89 2.27 -2.42
N ASP A 89 5.24 3.55 -2.29
CA ASP A 89 5.58 4.35 -3.45
C ASP A 89 6.82 3.74 -4.12
N TYR A 90 6.80 3.58 -5.44
CA TYR A 90 7.74 2.67 -6.11
C TYR A 90 8.15 3.15 -7.50
N HIS A 91 8.85 4.29 -7.53
CA HIS A 91 9.16 5.03 -8.74
C HIS A 91 10.35 4.46 -9.54
N PRO A 92 10.24 4.32 -10.88
CA PRO A 92 11.41 4.08 -11.71
C PRO A 92 12.41 5.24 -11.62
N VAL A 93 13.67 4.99 -11.98
CA VAL A 93 14.65 6.06 -12.16
C VAL A 93 14.16 7.02 -13.23
N GLY A 94 14.15 8.33 -12.94
CA GLY A 94 13.72 9.37 -13.87
C GLY A 94 12.21 9.50 -14.04
N HIS A 95 11.42 9.05 -13.06
CA HIS A 95 9.96 9.20 -13.04
C HIS A 95 9.52 10.66 -13.27
N VAL A 96 8.37 10.87 -13.93
CA VAL A 96 7.87 12.20 -14.30
C VAL A 96 7.67 13.15 -13.12
N SER A 97 7.47 12.61 -11.92
CA SER A 97 7.32 13.42 -10.69
C SER A 97 8.65 13.97 -10.18
N PHE A 98 9.80 13.53 -10.68
CA PHE A 98 11.11 13.96 -10.19
C PHE A 98 11.59 15.22 -10.89
N ALA A 99 12.07 16.20 -10.11
CA ALA A 99 12.69 17.40 -10.68
C ALA A 99 13.94 17.06 -11.53
N SER A 100 14.66 16.00 -11.19
CA SER A 100 15.83 15.53 -11.94
C SER A 100 15.50 15.08 -13.38
N ALA A 101 14.26 14.67 -13.63
CA ALA A 101 13.78 14.25 -14.96
C ALA A 101 13.49 15.44 -15.89
N HIS A 102 13.43 16.67 -15.37
CA HIS A 102 13.06 17.87 -16.13
C HIS A 102 14.18 18.92 -16.09
N PRO A 103 14.96 19.09 -17.17
CA PRO A 103 16.11 20.01 -17.20
C PRO A 103 15.73 21.45 -16.80
N GLY A 104 16.50 22.01 -15.87
CA GLY A 104 16.34 23.41 -15.42
C GLY A 104 15.27 23.63 -14.36
N THR A 105 14.59 22.58 -13.90
CA THR A 105 13.59 22.67 -12.82
C THR A 105 14.19 22.38 -11.45
N LYS A 106 13.40 22.58 -10.38
CA LYS A 106 13.80 22.33 -8.99
C LYS A 106 12.68 21.59 -8.25
N PRO A 107 13.00 20.80 -7.21
CA PRO A 107 11.99 20.26 -6.31
C PRO A 107 11.07 21.35 -5.75
N TYR A 108 9.83 20.97 -5.45
CA TYR A 108 8.75 21.82 -4.92
C TYR A 108 8.29 22.92 -5.88
N THR A 109 8.46 22.71 -7.19
CA THR A 109 7.90 23.55 -8.26
C THR A 109 6.90 22.75 -9.08
N SER A 110 6.04 23.42 -9.86
CA SER A 110 5.06 22.74 -10.72
C SER A 110 5.37 22.98 -12.20
N ILE A 111 5.11 21.97 -13.02
CA ILE A 111 5.17 22.04 -14.49
C ILE A 111 3.92 21.44 -15.11
N GLN A 112 3.64 21.75 -16.38
CA GLN A 112 2.61 21.06 -17.15
C GLN A 112 3.21 19.80 -17.78
N VAL A 113 2.61 18.63 -17.53
CA VAL A 113 2.99 17.35 -18.15
C VAL A 113 1.82 16.78 -18.95
N PRO A 114 2.06 16.00 -20.01
CA PRO A 114 0.99 15.32 -20.74
C PRO A 114 0.21 14.38 -19.81
N LYS A 115 -1.11 14.45 -19.85
CA LYS A 115 -1.95 13.48 -19.15
C LYS A 115 -1.96 12.18 -19.95
N LEU A 116 -1.72 11.06 -19.26
CA LEU A 116 -1.75 9.73 -19.90
C LEU A 116 -3.07 9.52 -20.65
N TYR A 117 -2.96 9.05 -21.88
CA TYR A 117 -4.10 8.75 -22.77
C TYR A 117 -5.00 9.97 -23.07
N SER A 118 -4.46 11.19 -23.00
CA SER A 118 -5.16 12.43 -23.35
C SER A 118 -4.26 13.35 -24.17
N SER A 119 -4.88 14.26 -24.92
CA SER A 119 -4.20 15.40 -25.56
C SER A 119 -4.03 16.60 -24.62
N GLU A 120 -4.57 16.51 -23.40
CA GLU A 120 -4.49 17.56 -22.39
C GLU A 120 -3.21 17.45 -21.55
N THR A 121 -2.86 18.55 -20.89
CA THR A 121 -1.82 18.57 -19.87
C THR A 121 -2.43 18.65 -18.48
N VAL A 122 -1.72 18.11 -17.48
CA VAL A 122 -2.01 18.26 -16.06
C VAL A 122 -0.85 18.98 -15.38
N GLU A 123 -1.15 19.79 -14.36
CA GLU A 123 -0.11 20.36 -13.51
C GLU A 123 0.47 19.25 -12.61
N GLN A 124 1.79 19.11 -12.62
CA GLN A 124 2.54 18.15 -11.83
C GLN A 124 3.52 18.89 -10.91
N MET A 125 3.40 18.66 -9.60
CA MET A 125 4.42 19.08 -8.64
C MET A 125 5.65 18.18 -8.75
N LEU A 126 6.82 18.78 -8.83
CA LEU A 126 8.10 18.10 -8.90
C LEU A 126 8.67 17.90 -7.50
N TRP A 127 9.21 16.71 -7.27
CA TRP A 127 9.80 16.29 -5.99
C TRP A 127 11.29 15.99 -6.16
N PRO A 128 12.06 15.91 -5.05
CA PRO A 128 13.35 15.23 -5.09
C PRO A 128 13.16 13.78 -5.53
N ASP A 129 14.20 13.12 -6.06
CA ASP A 129 14.15 11.68 -6.29
C ASP A 129 13.90 10.96 -4.96
N HIS A 130 12.86 10.14 -4.90
CA HIS A 130 12.44 9.41 -3.70
C HIS A 130 11.85 8.07 -4.09
N CYS A 131 11.83 7.13 -3.16
CA CYS A 131 11.14 5.85 -3.30
C CYS A 131 11.52 5.08 -4.56
N VAL A 132 12.77 5.25 -5.01
CA VAL A 132 13.26 4.66 -6.27
C VAL A 132 13.35 3.15 -6.13
N GLN A 133 12.87 2.44 -7.14
CA GLN A 133 12.79 0.98 -7.18
C GLN A 133 14.12 0.31 -6.82
N GLY A 134 14.06 -0.73 -5.99
CA GLY A 134 15.22 -1.52 -5.57
C GLY A 134 16.19 -0.83 -4.61
N THR A 135 16.05 0.48 -4.37
CA THR A 135 16.92 1.20 -3.41
C THR A 135 16.60 0.82 -1.97
N ARG A 136 17.55 1.03 -1.05
CA ARG A 136 17.34 0.78 0.38
C ARG A 136 16.34 1.79 0.98
N VAL A 137 16.47 3.06 0.59
CA VAL A 137 15.67 4.17 1.13
C VAL A 137 14.23 4.14 0.63
N GLY A 138 13.98 3.58 -0.55
CA GLY A 138 12.62 3.35 -1.03
C GLY A 138 11.89 2.15 -0.41
N ARG A 139 12.47 1.43 0.55
CA ARG A 139 11.79 0.30 1.22
C ARG A 139 10.92 0.77 2.38
N LEU A 140 9.89 -0.01 2.69
CA LEU A 140 9.14 0.12 3.93
C LEU A 140 10.09 0.03 5.14
N GLU A 141 9.87 0.91 6.11
CA GLU A 141 10.52 0.86 7.41
C GLU A 141 10.11 -0.41 8.15
N CYS A 142 8.81 -0.73 8.14
CA CYS A 142 8.22 -1.92 8.75
C CYS A 142 8.35 -3.20 7.89
N SER A 143 9.37 -3.30 7.04
CA SER A 143 9.50 -4.38 6.02
C SER A 143 9.63 -5.81 6.58
N SER A 144 9.78 -5.98 7.89
CA SER A 144 9.85 -7.29 8.57
C SER A 144 8.49 -7.94 8.86
N LEU A 145 7.38 -7.28 8.52
CA LEU A 145 6.02 -7.76 8.79
C LEU A 145 5.35 -8.31 7.52
N ASN A 146 4.52 -9.34 7.69
CA ASN A 146 3.74 -9.94 6.60
C ASN A 146 2.57 -9.03 6.20
N PHE A 147 2.84 -8.05 5.33
CA PHE A 147 1.80 -7.25 4.70
C PHE A 147 1.46 -7.77 3.31
N VAL A 148 0.20 -7.63 2.91
CA VAL A 148 -0.13 -7.59 1.48
C VAL A 148 0.28 -6.20 0.98
N LEU A 149 1.32 -6.16 0.15
CA LEU A 149 1.77 -4.93 -0.49
C LEU A 149 0.76 -4.51 -1.57
N ILE A 150 0.23 -3.30 -1.43
CA ILE A 150 -0.68 -2.67 -2.38
C ILE A 150 -0.04 -1.38 -2.86
N ASP A 151 -0.09 -1.12 -4.16
CA ASP A 151 0.48 0.05 -4.84
C ASP A 151 1.90 -0.14 -5.38
N LEU A 152 2.07 0.35 -6.60
CA LEU A 152 3.22 0.18 -7.48
C LEU A 152 3.12 1.32 -8.49
N VAL A 153 3.55 2.53 -8.09
CA VAL A 153 3.54 3.71 -8.95
C VAL A 153 4.47 3.47 -10.14
N THR A 154 3.89 2.89 -11.19
CA THR A 154 4.55 2.56 -12.46
C THR A 154 3.77 3.24 -13.56
N GLY A 155 4.15 4.47 -13.86
CA GLY A 155 3.52 5.24 -14.93
C GLY A 155 4.27 6.54 -15.18
N VAL A 156 5.02 6.53 -16.29
CA VAL A 156 5.84 7.59 -16.93
C VAL A 156 6.95 8.23 -16.09
#